data_AF-K9WH53-F1
#
_entry.id   AF-K9WH53-F1
#
_cell.length_a   1.000
_cell.length_b   1.000
_cell.length_c   1.000
_cell.angle_alpha   90.00
_cell.angle_beta   90.00
_cell.angle_gamma   90.00
#
_symmetry.space_group_name_H-M   'P 1'
#
loop_
_entity.id
_entity.type
_entity.pdbx_description
1 polymer ?
#
loop_
_entity_poly.entity_id
_entity_poly.type
_entity_poly.pdbx_seq_one_letter_code
_entity_poly.pdbx_strand_id
1 'polypeptide(L)'
;MARDRFHQIVKTALVKDGWTVTHDPLQIMEKLSDKITQYQQIVQQLLLRYAEIKPAYGEIEVETIFDTARNHYQIVHLGWQHKRWVHHCVMHLDIRNEKIWIFYNSTEHDIAADLVNLGVPKHDIVLGFHPPFVREMSDYAIG
;
A
#
# COMPACT_ATOMS: atom_id res chain seq x y z
N MET A 1 0.21 9.11 20.10
CA MET A 1 1.45 8.98 20.91
C MET A 1 1.74 10.31 21.57
N ALA A 2 2.02 10.32 22.87
CA ALA A 2 2.44 11.54 23.56
C ALA A 2 3.81 11.94 23.02
N ARG A 3 3.89 13.09 22.33
CA ARG A 3 5.17 13.71 21.99
C ARG A 3 5.89 13.94 23.32
N ASP A 4 7.04 13.29 23.52
CA ASP A 4 7.88 13.52 24.67
C ASP A 4 8.21 15.01 24.72
N ARG A 5 7.73 15.69 25.77
CA ARG A 5 7.85 17.15 25.93
C ARG A 5 9.31 17.61 25.96
N PHE A 6 10.24 16.68 26.22
CA PHE A 6 11.65 16.97 26.34
C PHE A 6 12.48 16.57 25.12
N HIS A 7 11.92 15.88 24.12
CA HIS A 7 12.71 15.38 22.97
C HIS A 7 13.56 16.46 22.32
N GLN A 8 12.93 17.59 21.97
CA GLN A 8 13.61 18.69 21.28
C GLN A 8 14.63 19.39 22.18
N ILE A 9 14.34 19.47 23.50
CA ILE A 9 15.24 20.06 24.49
C ILE A 9 16.50 19.20 24.61
N VAL A 10 16.34 17.88 24.76
CA VAL A 10 17.45 16.92 24.87
C VAL A 10 18.29 16.89 23.60
N LYS A 11 17.65 16.82 22.42
CA LYS A 11 18.36 16.84 21.13
C LYS A 11 19.19 18.11 20.96
N THR A 12 18.62 19.27 21.31
CA THR A 12 19.32 20.55 21.20
C THR A 12 20.51 20.63 22.16
N ALA A 13 20.39 20.12 23.39
CA ALA A 13 21.48 20.07 24.36
C ALA A 13 22.63 19.18 23.87
N LEU A 14 22.34 17.97 23.38
CA LEU A 14 23.35 17.05 22.84
C LEU A 14 24.14 17.67 21.68
N VAL A 15 23.44 18.31 20.73
CA VAL A 15 24.09 18.99 19.60
C VAL A 15 24.96 20.16 20.07
N LYS A 16 24.50 20.93 21.07
CA LYS A 16 25.27 22.02 21.68
C LYS A 16 26.56 21.51 22.35
N ASP A 17 26.51 20.32 22.93
CA ASP A 17 27.66 19.65 23.56
C ASP A 17 28.59 18.95 22.53
N GLY A 18 28.35 19.16 21.22
CA GLY A 18 29.18 18.64 20.14
C GLY A 18 28.84 17.22 19.69
N TRP A 19 27.75 16.62 20.19
CA TRP A 19 27.31 15.30 19.75
C TRP A 19 26.56 15.38 18.41
N THR A 20 26.88 14.44 17.50
CA THR A 20 26.11 14.25 16.27
C THR A 20 25.05 13.18 16.50
N VAL A 21 23.77 13.57 16.45
CA VAL A 21 22.65 12.63 16.56
C VAL A 21 22.41 11.99 15.19
N THR A 22 22.82 10.73 15.02
CA THR A 22 22.70 10.00 13.74
C THR A 22 21.38 9.23 13.60
N HIS A 23 20.74 8.87 14.71
CA HIS A 23 19.49 8.10 14.73
C HIS A 23 18.53 8.76 15.73
N ASP A 24 17.64 9.62 15.23
CA ASP A 24 16.57 10.24 16.01
C ASP A 24 15.26 9.44 15.83
N PRO A 25 14.75 8.76 16.87
CA PRO A 25 13.54 7.97 16.77
C PRO A 25 12.31 8.76 16.30
N LEU A 26 12.12 10.02 16.71
CA LEU A 26 10.97 10.80 16.27
C LEU A 26 11.07 11.13 14.78
N GLN A 27 12.25 11.51 14.32
CA GLN A 27 12.46 11.80 12.90
C GLN A 27 12.29 10.55 12.03
N ILE A 28 12.71 9.38 12.52
CA ILE A 28 12.49 8.09 11.85
C ILE A 28 10.99 7.80 11.76
N MET A 29 10.25 7.98 12.87
CA MET A 29 8.80 7.75 12.91
C MET A 29 8.00 8.72 12.04
N GLU A 30 8.42 9.99 11.95
CA GLU A 30 7.80 10.97 11.05
C GLU A 30 8.00 10.57 9.58
N LYS A 31 9.22 10.22 9.18
CA LYS A 31 9.50 9.73 7.82
C LYS A 31 8.70 8.46 7.48
N LEU A 32 8.60 7.54 8.42
CA LEU A 32 7.81 6.32 8.31
C LEU A 32 6.33 6.65 8.05
N SER A 33 5.78 7.58 8.84
CA SER A 33 4.40 8.05 8.69
C SER A 33 4.17 8.70 7.32
N ASP A 34 5.12 9.50 6.84
CA ASP A 34 5.04 10.16 5.53
C ASP A 34 5.06 9.12 4.39
N LYS A 35 5.94 8.12 4.48
CA LYS A 35 6.03 7.03 3.50
C LYS A 35 4.73 6.23 3.42
N ILE A 36 4.19 5.82 4.56
CA ILE A 36 2.91 5.10 4.61
C ILE A 36 1.81 5.97 3.98
N THR A 37 1.69 7.24 4.39
CA THR A 37 0.67 8.16 3.86
C THR A 37 0.77 8.29 2.33
N GLN A 38 1.99 8.42 1.80
CA GLN A 38 2.22 8.45 0.35
C GLN A 38 1.73 7.17 -0.32
N TYR A 39 2.03 5.99 0.23
CA TYR A 39 1.58 4.72 -0.34
C TYR A 39 0.07 4.54 -0.25
N GLN A 40 -0.57 4.98 0.83
CA GLN A 40 -2.02 4.99 0.94
C GLN A 40 -2.65 5.81 -0.19
N GLN A 41 -2.09 6.97 -0.52
CA GLN A 41 -2.57 7.83 -1.60
C GLN A 41 -2.39 7.16 -2.96
N ILE A 42 -1.20 6.61 -3.23
CA ILE A 42 -0.88 5.91 -4.48
C ILE A 42 -1.81 4.71 -4.69
N VAL A 43 -1.99 3.86 -3.67
CA VAL A 43 -2.84 2.66 -3.77
C VAL A 43 -4.30 3.05 -4.00
N GLN A 44 -4.83 4.03 -3.25
CA GLN A 44 -6.21 4.49 -3.45
C GLN A 44 -6.41 5.09 -4.84
N GLN A 45 -5.47 5.93 -5.32
CA GLN A 45 -5.54 6.51 -6.66
C GLN A 45 -5.51 5.44 -7.75
N LEU A 46 -4.63 4.44 -7.61
CA LEU A 46 -4.52 3.33 -8.54
C LEU A 46 -5.82 2.53 -8.61
N LEU A 47 -6.38 2.16 -7.46
CA LEU A 47 -7.61 1.37 -7.40
C LEU A 47 -8.83 2.16 -7.86
N LEU A 48 -8.93 3.46 -7.55
CA LEU A 48 -9.99 4.31 -8.08
C LEU A 48 -9.95 4.37 -9.61
N ARG A 49 -8.76 4.50 -10.22
CA ARG A 49 -8.60 4.45 -11.68
C ARG A 49 -9.10 3.13 -12.27
N TYR A 50 -8.76 1.99 -11.65
CA TYR A 50 -9.24 0.70 -12.13
C TYR A 50 -10.74 0.52 -11.92
N ALA A 51 -11.31 1.08 -10.85
CA ALA A 51 -12.74 1.01 -10.56
C ALA A 51 -13.62 1.79 -11.55
N GLU A 52 -13.06 2.74 -12.31
CA GLU A 52 -13.76 3.43 -13.40
C GLU A 52 -14.12 2.47 -14.55
N ILE A 53 -13.39 1.36 -14.69
CA ILE A 53 -13.61 0.37 -15.76
C ILE A 53 -14.69 -0.61 -15.32
N LYS A 54 -15.92 -0.39 -15.80
CA LYS A 54 -17.03 -1.32 -15.56
C LYS A 54 -16.98 -2.50 -16.53
N PRO A 55 -17.34 -3.72 -16.07
CA PRO A 55 -17.57 -4.84 -16.98
C PRO A 55 -18.62 -4.49 -18.04
N ALA A 56 -18.37 -4.87 -19.29
CA ALA A 56 -19.31 -4.63 -20.40
C ALA A 56 -20.54 -5.56 -20.37
N TYR A 57 -20.67 -6.42 -19.36
CA TYR A 57 -21.70 -7.45 -19.26
C TYR A 57 -22.34 -7.48 -17.87
N GLY A 58 -23.61 -7.90 -17.83
CA GLY A 58 -24.38 -7.99 -16.60
C GLY A 58 -24.71 -6.64 -15.98
N GLU A 59 -25.41 -6.69 -14.86
CA GLU A 59 -25.68 -5.55 -13.99
C GLU A 59 -24.71 -5.65 -12.82
N ILE A 60 -23.49 -5.18 -13.04
CA ILE A 60 -22.38 -5.28 -12.09
C ILE A 60 -21.97 -3.90 -11.59
N GLU A 61 -22.03 -3.73 -10.28
CA GLU A 61 -21.46 -2.62 -9.54
C GLU A 61 -19.97 -2.89 -9.27
N VAL A 62 -19.19 -1.81 -9.27
CA VAL A 62 -17.76 -1.83 -8.96
C VAL A 62 -17.56 -0.98 -7.72
N GLU A 63 -17.23 -1.63 -6.61
CA GLU A 63 -17.09 -1.01 -5.30
C GLU A 63 -15.62 -0.99 -4.86
N THR A 64 -15.17 0.15 -4.34
CA THR A 64 -13.87 0.28 -3.69
C THR A 64 -14.03 0.23 -2.18
N ILE A 65 -13.32 -0.69 -1.52
CA ILE A 65 -13.34 -0.84 -0.05
C ILE A 65 -11.97 -0.46 0.48
N PHE A 66 -11.89 0.70 1.13
CA PHE A 66 -10.64 1.23 1.68
C PHE A 66 -10.70 1.31 3.20
N ASP A 67 -9.79 0.59 3.84
CA ASP A 67 -9.53 0.66 5.25
C ASP A 67 -8.16 1.30 5.48
N THR A 68 -8.15 2.63 5.57
CA THR A 68 -6.91 3.40 5.76
C THR A 68 -6.35 3.27 7.17
N ALA A 69 -7.16 2.86 8.15
CA ALA A 69 -6.70 2.65 9.52
C ALA A 69 -5.89 1.35 9.65
N ARG A 70 -6.27 0.31 8.90
CA ARG A 70 -5.61 -1.01 8.91
C ARG A 70 -4.80 -1.31 7.65
N ASN A 71 -4.80 -0.39 6.68
CA ASN A 71 -4.10 -0.48 5.40
C ASN A 71 -4.55 -1.64 4.51
N HIS A 72 -5.87 -1.81 4.35
CA HIS A 72 -6.46 -2.81 3.44
C HIS A 72 -7.26 -2.13 2.34
N TYR A 73 -7.03 -2.53 1.09
CA TYR A 73 -7.61 -1.87 -0.08
C TYR A 73 -8.08 -2.90 -1.11
N GLN A 74 -9.34 -2.81 -1.51
CA GLN A 74 -9.95 -3.77 -2.44
C GLN A 74 -10.82 -3.10 -3.49
N ILE A 75 -10.93 -3.76 -4.64
CA ILE A 75 -12.04 -3.59 -5.58
C ILE A 75 -12.89 -4.86 -5.53
N VAL A 76 -14.20 -4.70 -5.41
CA VAL A 76 -15.17 -5.80 -5.38
C VAL A 76 -16.24 -5.55 -6.44
N HIS A 77 -16.56 -6.60 -7.20
CA HIS A 77 -17.71 -6.64 -8.08
C HIS A 77 -18.92 -7.24 -7.37
N LEU A 78 -20.06 -6.56 -7.46
CA LEU A 78 -21.34 -6.95 -6.88
C LEU A 78 -22.43 -6.92 -7.94
N GLY A 79 -23.37 -7.86 -7.93
CA GLY A 79 -24.56 -7.76 -8.78
C GLY A 79 -24.91 -9.06 -9.50
N TRP A 80 -25.58 -8.94 -10.65
CA TRP A 80 -26.14 -10.08 -11.37
C TRP A 80 -25.56 -10.20 -12.77
N GLN A 81 -25.09 -11.41 -13.09
CA GLN A 81 -24.77 -11.80 -14.45
C GLN A 81 -25.75 -12.90 -14.88
N HIS A 82 -26.74 -12.54 -15.69
CA HIS A 82 -27.88 -13.41 -16.00
C HIS A 82 -28.59 -13.90 -14.73
N LYS A 83 -28.54 -15.21 -14.43
CA LYS A 83 -29.15 -15.82 -13.24
C LYS A 83 -28.14 -16.12 -12.13
N ARG A 84 -26.91 -15.60 -12.24
CA ARG A 84 -25.82 -15.83 -11.30
C ARG A 84 -25.54 -14.57 -10.49
N TRP A 85 -25.60 -14.69 -9.17
CA TRP A 85 -25.11 -13.67 -8.26
C TRP A 85 -23.58 -13.59 -8.32
N VAL A 86 -23.06 -12.37 -8.40
CA VAL A 86 -21.63 -12.06 -8.42
C VAL A 86 -21.28 -11.31 -7.14
N HIS A 87 -20.31 -11.86 -6.41
CA HIS A 87 -19.64 -11.21 -5.28
C HIS A 87 -18.17 -11.62 -5.34
N HIS A 88 -17.33 -10.80 -5.96
CA HIS A 88 -15.96 -11.18 -6.31
C HIS A 88 -14.97 -10.05 -6.05
N CYS A 89 -13.91 -10.33 -5.29
CA CYS A 89 -12.77 -9.41 -5.17
C CYS A 89 -11.98 -9.46 -6.48
N VAL A 90 -11.72 -8.30 -7.09
CA VAL A 90 -11.00 -8.16 -8.36
C VAL A 90 -9.54 -7.81 -8.12
N MET A 91 -9.29 -6.94 -7.15
CA MET A 91 -7.95 -6.54 -6.72
C MET A 91 -7.92 -6.43 -5.21
N HIS A 92 -6.81 -6.85 -4.59
CA HIS A 92 -6.57 -6.74 -3.15
C HIS A 92 -5.11 -6.35 -2.90
N LEU A 93 -4.92 -5.18 -2.32
CA LEU A 93 -3.63 -4.67 -1.89
C LEU A 93 -3.65 -4.30 -0.40
N ASP A 94 -2.52 -4.48 0.26
CA ASP A 94 -2.28 -4.02 1.62
C ASP A 94 -1.02 -3.14 1.70
N ILE A 95 -0.90 -2.36 2.78
CA ILE A 95 0.39 -1.78 3.17
C ILE A 95 0.83 -2.41 4.49
N ARG A 96 1.92 -3.19 4.45
CA ARG A 96 2.48 -3.91 5.62
C ARG A 96 3.97 -3.70 5.67
N ASN A 97 4.51 -3.43 6.85
CA ASN A 97 5.94 -3.20 7.06
C ASN A 97 6.53 -2.21 6.05
N GLU A 98 5.82 -1.10 5.80
CA GLU A 98 6.23 -0.04 4.86
C GLU A 98 6.31 -0.46 3.39
N LYS A 99 5.65 -1.56 3.03
CA LYS A 99 5.62 -2.10 1.66
C LYS A 99 4.20 -2.30 1.19
N ILE A 100 3.99 -2.19 -0.11
CA ILE A 100 2.72 -2.48 -0.76
C ILE A 100 2.70 -3.96 -1.13
N TRP A 101 1.76 -4.69 -0.54
CA TRP A 101 1.54 -6.12 -0.81
C TRP A 101 0.39 -6.29 -1.78
N ILE A 102 0.62 -7.01 -2.88
CA ILE A 102 -0.42 -7.39 -3.84
C ILE A 102 -0.86 -8.81 -3.51
N PHE A 103 -2.09 -9.00 -3.02
CA PHE A 103 -2.62 -10.31 -2.66
C PHE A 103 -3.48 -10.93 -3.75
N TYR A 104 -4.11 -10.12 -4.59
CA TYR A 104 -4.96 -10.63 -5.65
C TYR A 104 -5.10 -9.62 -6.79
N ASN A 105 -5.15 -10.15 -8.00
CA ASN A 105 -5.44 -9.43 -9.24
C ASN A 105 -6.07 -10.42 -10.23
N SER A 106 -7.35 -10.26 -10.55
CA SER A 106 -8.05 -11.08 -11.55
C SER A 106 -8.11 -10.43 -12.93
N THR A 107 -7.28 -9.43 -13.19
CA THR A 107 -7.23 -8.71 -14.47
C THR A 107 -5.95 -9.05 -15.23
N GLU A 108 -5.86 -8.64 -16.49
CA GLU A 108 -4.64 -8.73 -17.29
C GLU A 108 -3.66 -7.58 -17.02
N HIS A 109 -4.03 -6.62 -16.16
CA HIS A 109 -3.18 -5.46 -15.86
C HIS A 109 -2.02 -5.81 -14.94
N ASP A 110 -0.85 -5.25 -15.21
CA ASP A 110 0.32 -5.37 -14.34
C ASP A 110 0.32 -4.27 -13.26
N ILE A 111 -0.38 -4.56 -12.14
CA ILE A 111 -0.47 -3.66 -10.99
C ILE A 111 0.92 -3.30 -10.44
N ALA A 112 1.86 -4.24 -10.46
CA ALA A 112 3.19 -4.01 -9.90
C ALA A 112 4.00 -3.04 -10.77
N ALA A 113 3.91 -3.16 -12.10
CA ALA A 113 4.49 -2.18 -13.02
C ALA A 113 3.83 -0.80 -12.89
N ASP A 114 2.52 -0.74 -12.72
CA ASP A 114 1.80 0.53 -12.53
C ASP A 114 2.19 1.25 -11.24
N LEU A 115 2.38 0.52 -10.14
CA LEU A 115 2.93 1.08 -8.89
C LEU A 115 4.33 1.66 -9.10
N VAL A 116 5.18 0.98 -9.86
CA VAL A 116 6.51 1.50 -10.23
C VAL A 116 6.40 2.78 -11.06
N ASN A 117 5.49 2.82 -12.03
CA ASN A 117 5.23 4.02 -12.83
C ASN A 117 4.70 5.20 -12.00
N LEU A 118 4.01 4.92 -10.88
CA LEU A 118 3.58 5.91 -9.89
C LEU A 118 4.68 6.28 -8.88
N GLY A 119 5.90 5.77 -9.06
CA GLY A 119 7.08 6.13 -8.27
C GLY A 119 7.36 5.24 -7.06
N VAL A 120 6.67 4.11 -6.91
CA VAL A 120 6.97 3.15 -5.83
C VAL A 120 8.21 2.32 -6.21
N PRO A 121 9.26 2.28 -5.38
CA PRO A 121 10.41 1.43 -5.65
C PRO A 121 10.03 -0.06 -5.69
N LYS A 122 10.63 -0.84 -6.61
CA LYS A 122 10.38 -2.30 -6.69
C LYS A 122 10.62 -3.03 -5.35
N HIS A 123 11.61 -2.58 -4.55
CA HIS A 123 11.92 -3.14 -3.24
C HIS A 123 10.91 -2.80 -2.12
N ASP A 124 9.92 -1.97 -2.43
CA ASP A 124 8.79 -1.65 -1.56
C ASP A 124 7.47 -2.27 -2.05
N ILE A 125 7.51 -3.12 -3.09
CA ILE A 125 6.35 -3.87 -3.59
C ILE A 125 6.58 -5.35 -3.34
N VAL A 126 5.59 -6.06 -2.80
CA VAL A 126 5.65 -7.49 -2.53
C VAL A 126 4.53 -8.21 -3.30
N LEU A 127 4.90 -9.24 -4.08
CA LEU A 127 3.96 -10.13 -4.74
C LEU A 127 3.42 -11.17 -3.75
N GLY A 128 2.45 -10.74 -2.94
CA GLY A 128 1.90 -11.50 -1.81
C GLY A 128 1.23 -12.83 -2.20
N PHE A 129 0.68 -12.93 -3.41
CA PHE A 129 0.08 -14.17 -3.93
C PHE A 129 1.11 -15.25 -4.29
N HIS A 130 2.37 -14.89 -4.49
CA HIS A 130 3.44 -15.87 -4.70
C HIS A 130 3.95 -16.42 -3.36
N PRO A 131 4.31 -17.71 -3.28
CA PRO A 131 4.99 -18.24 -2.11
C PRO A 131 6.39 -17.62 -1.98
N PRO A 132 6.98 -17.54 -0.77
CA PRO A 132 8.23 -16.81 -0.53
C PRO A 132 9.38 -17.18 -1.47
N PHE A 133 9.60 -18.47 -1.73
CA PHE A 133 10.67 -18.95 -2.63
C PHE A 133 10.51 -18.51 -4.09
N VAL A 134 9.29 -18.18 -4.54
CA VAL A 134 9.07 -17.61 -5.88
C VAL A 134 9.38 -16.12 -5.89
N ARG A 135 9.15 -15.42 -4.77
CA ARG A 135 9.45 -13.99 -4.67
C ARG A 135 10.95 -13.71 -4.76
N GLU A 136 11.78 -14.62 -4.25
CA GLU A 136 13.25 -14.57 -4.38
C GLU A 136 13.73 -14.55 -5.83
N MET A 137 12.93 -15.09 -6.76
CA MET A 137 13.22 -15.11 -8.19
C MET A 137 12.60 -13.91 -8.94
N SER A 138 11.91 -13.01 -8.23
CA SER A 138 11.30 -11.82 -8.80
C SER A 138 12.17 -10.57 -8.59
N ASP A 139 11.93 -9.52 -9.37
CA ASP A 139 12.59 -8.22 -9.19
C ASP A 139 12.01 -7.41 -8.01
N TYR A 140 11.05 -7.96 -7.27
CA TYR A 140 10.29 -7.29 -6.22
C TYR A 140 10.73 -7.75 -4.82
N ALA A 141 10.20 -7.12 -3.77
CA ALA A 141 10.51 -7.53 -2.40
C ALA A 141 9.91 -8.88 -2.02
N ILE A 142 10.62 -9.58 -1.13
CA ILE A 142 10.24 -10.91 -0.62
C ILE A 142 9.24 -10.79 0.55
N GLY A 143 9.33 -9.69 1.31
CA GLY A 143 8.46 -9.34 2.43
C GLY A 143 8.86 -8.05 3.11
#